data_AF-A0A667G526-F1
#
_entry.id   AF-A0A667G526-F1
#
_cell.length_a   1.000
_cell.length_b   1.000
_cell.length_c   1.000
_cell.angle_alpha   90.00
_cell.angle_beta   90.00
_cell.angle_gamma   90.00
#
_symmetry.space_group_name_H-M   'P 1'
#
loop_
_entity.id
_entity.type
_entity.pdbx_description
1 polymer ?
#
loop_
_entity_poly.entity_id
_entity_poly.type
_entity_poly.pdbx_seq_one_letter_code
_entity_poly.pdbx_strand_id
1 'polypeptide(L)'
;MKINQLDFFRLIPVPMVGFKELLRRLKVQDQMTKQHQTRLDIISEDISELQKNQTTTMAKIAQYKRKLMDLSHRTLQVLIKQEIQRKSGYAIQADEEQLRVQLDTIQCELNAPTQFKVGIYRTIVLEFVSLQKEELCILAFIKYFVLFNQNFFFKVDS
;
A
#
# COMPACT_ATOMS: atom_id res chain seq x y z
N MET A 1 -51.86 3.65 27.67
CA MET A 1 -50.60 3.43 26.91
C MET A 1 -49.44 3.91 27.76
N LYS A 2 -48.36 3.12 27.93
CA LYS A 2 -47.15 3.58 28.62
C LYS A 2 -46.37 4.49 27.65
N ILE A 3 -46.48 5.79 27.85
CA ILE A 3 -46.04 6.86 26.92
C ILE A 3 -44.50 6.96 26.78
N ASN A 4 -43.72 6.28 27.64
CA ASN A 4 -42.25 6.42 27.69
C ASN A 4 -41.48 5.18 27.20
N GLN A 5 -42.11 4.29 26.44
CA GLN A 5 -41.43 3.11 25.88
C GLN A 5 -40.81 3.46 24.52
N LEU A 6 -39.47 3.40 24.44
CA LEU A 6 -38.70 3.80 23.25
C LEU A 6 -38.80 2.80 22.09
N ASP A 7 -38.96 1.49 22.36
CA ASP A 7 -39.09 0.44 21.34
C ASP A 7 -40.19 -0.59 21.71
N PHE A 8 -41.22 -0.73 20.88
CA PHE A 8 -42.36 -1.62 21.14
C PHE A 8 -42.20 -3.05 20.60
N PHE A 9 -41.29 -3.27 19.65
CA PHE A 9 -41.08 -4.58 19.02
C PHE A 9 -40.01 -5.44 19.70
N ARG A 10 -39.12 -4.82 20.46
CA ARG A 10 -37.95 -5.50 21.05
C ARG A 10 -37.95 -5.46 22.58
N LEU A 11 -38.78 -4.62 23.19
CA LEU A 11 -38.81 -4.44 24.64
C LEU A 11 -40.22 -4.64 25.18
N ILE A 12 -40.30 -5.19 26.39
CA ILE A 12 -41.52 -5.24 27.19
C ILE A 12 -41.27 -4.53 28.52
N PRO A 13 -42.27 -3.82 29.08
CA PRO A 13 -42.07 -3.07 30.31
C PRO A 13 -42.04 -4.01 31.53
N VAL A 14 -40.85 -4.18 32.11
CA VAL A 14 -40.64 -4.98 33.33
C VAL A 14 -40.57 -4.07 34.56
N PRO A 15 -41.40 -4.28 35.61
CA PRO A 15 -41.39 -3.45 36.80
C PRO A 15 -40.08 -3.60 37.59
N MET A 16 -39.63 -2.50 38.20
CA MET A 16 -38.45 -2.43 39.07
C MET A 16 -38.90 -1.97 40.44
N VAL A 17 -38.90 -2.87 41.42
CA VAL A 17 -39.33 -2.54 42.78
C VAL A 17 -38.17 -2.74 43.75
N GLY A 18 -37.71 -1.63 44.35
CA GLY A 18 -36.66 -1.62 45.35
C GLY A 18 -35.22 -1.79 44.81
N PHE A 19 -34.25 -1.58 45.70
CA PHE A 19 -32.82 -1.61 45.36
C PHE A 19 -32.30 -3.00 45.00
N LYS A 20 -32.94 -4.08 45.49
CA LYS A 20 -32.55 -5.46 45.18
C LYS A 20 -32.70 -5.77 43.69
N GLU A 21 -33.79 -5.33 43.06
CA GLU A 21 -34.02 -5.57 41.63
C GLU A 21 -33.12 -4.66 40.77
N LEU A 22 -32.81 -3.44 41.25
CA LEU A 22 -31.81 -2.57 40.62
C LEU A 22 -30.41 -3.21 40.61
N LEU A 23 -29.98 -3.74 41.76
CA LEU A 23 -28.71 -4.46 41.85
C LEU A 23 -28.68 -5.70 40.95
N ARG A 24 -29.81 -6.42 40.83
CA ARG A 24 -29.94 -7.55 39.91
C ARG A 24 -29.75 -7.12 38.45
N ARG A 25 -30.40 -6.04 38.00
CA ARG A 25 -30.20 -5.51 36.64
C ARG A 25 -28.76 -5.06 36.39
N LEU A 26 -28.14 -4.40 37.37
CA LEU A 26 -26.74 -3.99 37.25
C LEU A 26 -25.81 -5.19 37.04
N LYS A 27 -26.01 -6.29 37.78
CA LYS A 27 -25.25 -7.53 37.59
C LYS A 27 -25.46 -8.15 36.21
N VAL A 28 -26.70 -8.17 35.72
CA VAL A 28 -27.00 -8.67 34.37
C VAL A 28 -26.35 -7.79 33.31
N GLN A 29 -26.39 -6.46 33.48
CA GLN A 29 -25.73 -5.52 32.57
C GLN A 29 -24.21 -5.73 32.55
N ASP A 30 -23.57 -5.88 33.71
CA ASP A 30 -22.13 -6.17 33.80
C ASP A 30 -21.77 -7.49 33.10
N GLN A 31 -22.57 -8.54 33.30
CA GLN A 31 -22.38 -9.81 32.60
C GLN A 31 -22.54 -9.67 31.08
N MET A 32 -23.55 -8.94 30.61
CA MET A 32 -23.78 -8.70 29.19
C MET A 32 -22.65 -7.87 28.57
N THR A 33 -22.16 -6.84 29.26
CA THR A 33 -21.03 -6.03 28.81
C THR A 33 -19.76 -6.86 28.69
N LYS A 34 -19.50 -7.77 29.64
CA LYS A 34 -18.37 -8.71 29.55
C LYS A 34 -18.49 -9.63 28.33
N GLN A 35 -19.68 -10.19 28.08
CA GLN A 35 -19.92 -11.02 26.90
C GLN A 35 -19.73 -10.24 25.60
N HIS A 36 -20.24 -9.01 25.53
CA HIS A 36 -20.05 -8.13 24.38
C HIS A 36 -18.57 -7.81 24.15
N GLN A 37 -17.81 -7.53 25.22
CA GLN A 37 -16.37 -7.31 25.12
C GLN A 37 -15.65 -8.53 24.53
N THR A 38 -15.91 -9.73 25.04
CA THR A 38 -15.32 -10.97 24.48
C THR A 38 -15.64 -11.16 23.01
N ARG A 39 -16.86 -10.81 22.56
CA ARG A 39 -17.23 -10.89 21.14
C ARG A 39 -16.49 -9.87 20.29
N LEU A 40 -16.29 -8.66 20.81
CA LEU A 40 -15.47 -7.64 20.15
C LEU A 40 -14.01 -8.07 20.04
N ASP A 41 -13.46 -8.71 21.06
CA ASP A 41 -12.08 -9.21 21.05
C ASP A 41 -11.89 -10.29 19.97
N ILE A 42 -12.85 -11.22 19.84
CA ILE A 42 -12.83 -12.24 18.76
C ILE A 42 -12.87 -11.57 17.38
N ILE A 43 -13.78 -10.61 17.17
CA ILE A 43 -13.88 -9.90 15.89
C ILE A 43 -12.58 -9.14 15.59
N SER A 44 -11.96 -8.55 16.61
CA SER A 44 -10.68 -7.85 16.46
C SER A 44 -9.54 -8.79 16.05
N GLU A 45 -9.52 -10.01 16.61
CA GLU A 45 -8.54 -11.04 16.21
C GLU A 45 -8.77 -11.47 14.76
N ASP A 46 -10.01 -11.75 14.37
CA ASP A 46 -10.36 -12.13 12.99
C ASP A 46 -9.96 -11.04 11.98
N ILE A 47 -10.19 -9.76 12.32
CA ILE A 47 -9.76 -8.62 11.49
C ILE A 47 -8.23 -8.59 11.37
N SER A 48 -7.51 -8.83 12.47
CA SER A 48 -6.04 -8.83 12.48
C SER A 48 -5.47 -9.96 11.61
N GLU A 49 -6.06 -11.15 11.69
CA GLU A 49 -5.71 -12.28 10.82
C GLU A 49 -6.00 -11.96 9.35
N LEU A 50 -7.17 -11.40 9.05
CA LEU A 50 -7.56 -11.01 7.71
C LEU A 50 -6.57 -9.99 7.10
N GLN A 51 -6.15 -8.98 7.88
CA GLN A 51 -5.17 -7.99 7.46
C GLN A 51 -3.82 -8.64 7.13
N LYS A 52 -3.33 -9.56 7.96
CA LYS A 52 -2.10 -10.31 7.71
C LYS A 52 -2.18 -11.13 6.42
N ASN A 53 -3.32 -11.80 6.20
CA ASN A 53 -3.58 -12.58 5.00
C ASN A 53 -3.66 -11.70 3.75
N GLN A 54 -4.24 -10.50 3.87
CA GLN A 54 -4.28 -9.50 2.80
C GLN A 54 -2.87 -9.07 2.38
N THR A 55 -2.00 -8.71 3.33
CA THR A 55 -0.61 -8.32 3.02
C THR A 55 0.13 -9.44 2.28
N THR A 56 -0.03 -10.69 2.75
CA THR A 56 0.57 -11.87 2.11
C THR A 56 0.05 -12.07 0.69
N THR A 57 -1.26 -11.92 0.49
CA THR A 57 -1.89 -12.07 -0.83
C THR A 57 -1.46 -10.96 -1.79
N MET A 58 -1.32 -9.72 -1.31
CA MET A 58 -0.80 -8.62 -2.11
C MET A 58 0.64 -8.87 -2.59
N ALA A 59 1.50 -9.40 -1.74
CA ALA A 59 2.86 -9.78 -2.12
C ALA A 59 2.86 -10.87 -3.21
N LYS A 60 2.00 -11.90 -3.07
CA LYS A 60 1.82 -12.95 -4.10
C LYS A 60 1.32 -12.38 -5.42
N ILE A 61 0.35 -11.47 -5.40
CA ILE A 61 -0.15 -10.80 -6.62
C ILE A 61 1.00 -10.06 -7.32
N ALA A 62 1.81 -9.31 -6.59
CA ALA A 62 2.96 -8.60 -7.17
C ALA A 62 3.97 -9.57 -7.79
N GLN A 63 4.25 -10.70 -7.13
CA GLN A 63 5.11 -11.75 -7.67
C GLN A 63 4.54 -12.36 -8.96
N TYR A 64 3.24 -12.68 -8.99
CA TYR A 64 2.60 -13.25 -10.18
C TYR A 64 2.58 -12.26 -11.35
N LYS A 65 2.37 -10.97 -11.10
CA LYS A 65 2.47 -9.94 -12.15
C LYS A 65 3.87 -9.88 -12.75
N ARG A 66 4.92 -9.90 -11.93
CA ARG A 66 6.31 -9.95 -12.42
C ARG A 66 6.57 -11.22 -13.22
N LYS A 67 6.10 -12.37 -12.74
CA LYS A 67 6.30 -13.64 -13.44
C LYS A 67 5.55 -13.71 -14.77
N LEU A 68 4.35 -13.14 -14.84
CA LEU A 68 3.58 -13.03 -16.06
C LEU A 68 4.31 -12.19 -17.12
N MET A 69 4.90 -11.05 -16.73
CA MET A 69 5.71 -10.22 -17.64
C MET A 69 6.94 -10.97 -18.17
N ASP A 70 7.67 -11.68 -17.30
CA ASP A 70 8.81 -12.53 -17.68
C ASP A 70 8.40 -13.62 -18.68
N LEU A 71 7.33 -14.35 -18.37
CA LEU A 71 6.83 -15.42 -19.24
C LEU A 71 6.29 -14.88 -20.57
N SER A 72 5.60 -13.74 -20.56
CA SER A 72 5.11 -13.07 -21.78
C SER A 72 6.28 -12.69 -22.68
N HIS A 73 7.32 -12.07 -22.12
CA HIS A 73 8.52 -11.72 -22.87
C HIS A 73 9.23 -12.96 -23.44
N ARG A 74 9.41 -14.01 -22.64
CA ARG A 74 10.02 -15.26 -23.09
C ARG A 74 9.22 -15.95 -24.19
N THR A 75 7.90 -15.94 -24.07
CA THR A 75 6.99 -16.50 -25.09
C THR A 75 7.13 -15.74 -26.40
N LEU A 76 7.13 -14.41 -26.35
CA LEU A 76 7.35 -13.56 -27.51
C LEU A 76 8.71 -13.85 -28.17
N GLN A 77 9.79 -13.99 -27.39
CA GLN A 77 11.12 -14.34 -27.92
C GLN A 77 11.13 -15.69 -28.65
N VAL A 78 10.42 -16.69 -28.12
CA VAL A 78 10.29 -18.00 -28.78
C VAL A 78 9.51 -17.88 -30.09
N LEU A 79 8.40 -17.14 -30.09
CA LEU A 79 7.59 -16.90 -31.29
C LEU A 79 8.40 -16.19 -32.38
N ILE A 80 9.15 -15.14 -32.03
CA ILE A 80 10.03 -14.42 -32.97
C ILE A 80 11.05 -15.38 -33.59
N LYS A 81 11.76 -16.16 -32.77
CA LYS A 81 12.75 -17.15 -33.25
C LYS A 81 12.11 -18.18 -34.18
N GLN A 82 10.92 -18.66 -33.83
CA GLN A 82 10.19 -19.64 -34.63
C GLN A 82 9.73 -19.05 -35.97
N GLU A 83 9.22 -17.82 -36.00
CA GLU A 83 8.84 -17.14 -37.25
C GLU A 83 10.03 -16.93 -38.17
N ILE A 84 11.17 -16.45 -37.63
CA ILE A 84 12.40 -16.27 -38.41
C ILE A 84 12.89 -17.60 -38.99
N GLN A 85 12.92 -18.67 -38.18
CA GLN A 85 13.35 -19.99 -38.65
C GLN A 85 12.43 -20.54 -39.74
N ARG A 86 11.10 -20.39 -39.57
CA ARG A 86 10.11 -20.92 -40.51
C ARG A 86 10.07 -20.13 -41.82
N LYS A 87 10.28 -18.82 -41.78
CA LYS A 87 10.27 -17.92 -42.94
C LYS A 87 11.66 -17.67 -43.54
N SER A 88 12.71 -18.31 -43.04
CA SER A 88 14.05 -18.21 -43.61
C SER A 88 14.04 -18.70 -45.06
N GLY A 89 14.53 -17.86 -45.98
CA GLY A 89 14.57 -18.17 -47.41
C GLY A 89 13.31 -17.81 -48.21
N TYR A 90 12.25 -17.30 -47.55
CA TYR A 90 11.12 -16.67 -48.25
C TYR A 90 11.40 -15.19 -48.52
N ALA A 91 10.81 -14.64 -49.58
CA ALA A 91 10.85 -13.21 -49.84
C ALA A 91 10.04 -12.45 -48.76
N ILE A 92 10.47 -11.24 -48.44
CA ILE A 92 9.79 -10.35 -47.48
C ILE A 92 8.34 -10.15 -47.93
N GLN A 93 7.41 -10.44 -47.04
CA GLN A 93 5.97 -10.32 -47.31
C GLN A 93 5.49 -8.89 -47.05
N ALA A 94 4.42 -8.47 -47.73
CA ALA A 94 3.85 -7.12 -47.54
C ALA A 94 3.43 -6.87 -46.07
N ASP A 95 2.88 -7.88 -45.41
CA ASP A 95 2.48 -7.80 -43.99
C ASP A 95 3.68 -7.60 -43.05
N GLU A 96 4.85 -8.15 -43.39
CA GLU A 96 6.09 -7.99 -42.61
C GLU A 96 6.63 -6.56 -42.73
N GLU A 97 6.59 -5.99 -43.93
CA GLU A 97 6.97 -4.59 -44.13
C GLU A 97 6.00 -3.64 -43.44
N GLN A 98 4.69 -3.94 -43.45
CA GLN A 98 3.71 -3.17 -42.69
C GLN A 98 3.98 -3.21 -41.18
N LEU A 99 4.28 -4.39 -40.63
CA LEU A 99 4.63 -4.54 -39.20
C LEU A 99 5.92 -3.79 -38.86
N ARG A 100 6.92 -3.80 -39.75
CA ARG A 100 8.15 -3.04 -39.57
C ARG A 100 7.88 -1.54 -39.49
N VAL A 101 7.08 -0.99 -40.40
CA VAL A 101 6.72 0.44 -40.39
C VAL A 101 6.00 0.84 -39.09
N GLN A 102 5.12 -0.01 -38.58
CA GLN A 102 4.44 0.21 -37.29
C GLN A 102 5.44 0.22 -36.12
N LEU A 103 6.37 -0.74 -36.08
CA LEU A 103 7.41 -0.79 -35.06
C LEU A 103 8.35 0.42 -35.13
N ASP A 104 8.75 0.83 -36.32
CA ASP A 104 9.59 2.02 -36.52
C ASP A 104 8.87 3.30 -36.07
N THR A 105 7.56 3.41 -36.30
CA THR A 105 6.74 4.53 -35.81
C THR A 105 6.73 4.57 -34.28
N ILE A 106 6.43 3.45 -33.62
CA ILE A 106 6.42 3.35 -32.15
C ILE A 106 7.82 3.64 -31.59
N GLN A 107 8.87 3.13 -32.22
CA GLN A 107 10.25 3.36 -31.81
C GLN A 107 10.63 4.84 -31.96
N CYS A 108 10.19 5.51 -33.02
CA CYS A 108 10.39 6.94 -33.20
C CYS A 108 9.65 7.76 -32.13
N GLU A 109 8.40 7.40 -31.81
CA GLU A 109 7.62 8.05 -30.75
C GLU A 109 8.25 7.88 -29.36
N LEU A 110 8.77 6.70 -29.05
CA LEU A 110 9.47 6.43 -27.78
C LEU A 110 10.83 7.16 -27.70
N ASN A 111 11.52 7.32 -28.81
CA ASN A 111 12.82 8.00 -28.87
C ASN A 111 12.70 9.51 -29.02
N ALA A 112 11.54 10.02 -29.44
CA ALA A 112 11.25 11.44 -29.44
C ALA A 112 11.49 12.00 -28.02
N PRO A 113 12.09 13.19 -27.88
CA PRO A 113 12.40 13.81 -26.58
C PRO A 113 11.13 14.23 -25.78
N THR A 114 10.01 13.57 -25.99
CA THR A 114 8.72 13.82 -25.35
C THR A 114 8.53 12.94 -24.11
N GLN A 115 8.40 13.61 -22.97
CA GLN A 115 7.80 13.18 -21.69
C GLN A 115 8.39 11.97 -20.94
N PHE A 116 8.82 10.88 -21.60
CA PHE A 116 9.35 9.69 -20.92
C PHE A 116 10.75 9.90 -20.36
N LYS A 117 11.66 10.50 -21.14
CA LYS A 117 12.98 10.91 -20.62
C LYS A 117 12.84 11.95 -19.51
N VAL A 118 11.96 12.93 -19.68
CA VAL A 118 11.67 13.95 -18.66
C VAL A 118 11.10 13.32 -17.38
N GLY A 119 10.27 12.28 -17.48
CA GLY A 119 9.75 11.53 -16.34
C GLY A 119 10.84 10.77 -15.58
N ILE A 120 11.75 10.09 -16.28
CA ILE A 120 12.90 9.40 -15.67
C ILE A 120 13.83 10.43 -15.02
N TYR A 121 14.21 11.49 -15.73
CA TYR A 121 15.02 12.57 -15.17
C TYR A 121 14.32 13.23 -13.96
N ARG A 122 13.00 13.43 -14.00
CA ARG A 122 12.24 14.00 -12.86
C ARG A 122 12.28 13.08 -11.65
N THR A 123 12.10 11.77 -11.81
CA THR A 123 12.19 10.82 -10.69
C THR A 123 13.61 10.79 -10.12
N ILE A 124 14.63 10.72 -10.97
CA ILE A 124 16.04 10.74 -10.55
C ILE A 124 16.38 12.06 -9.84
N VAL A 125 15.93 13.21 -10.36
CA VAL A 125 16.17 14.52 -9.74
C VAL A 125 15.45 14.65 -8.40
N LEU A 126 14.23 14.15 -8.26
CA LEU A 126 13.51 14.17 -6.98
C LEU A 126 14.18 13.27 -5.93
N GLU A 127 14.68 12.11 -6.35
CA GLU A 127 15.45 11.20 -5.48
C GLU A 127 16.78 11.83 -5.07
N PHE A 128 17.49 12.48 -6.00
CA PHE A 128 18.73 13.21 -5.74
C PHE A 128 18.53 14.41 -4.77
N VAL A 129 17.48 15.21 -4.97
CA VAL A 129 17.13 16.32 -4.06
C VAL A 129 16.75 15.81 -2.67
N SER A 130 16.13 14.64 -2.57
CA SER A 130 15.79 14.02 -1.29
C SER A 130 17.04 13.57 -0.52
N LEU A 131 18.00 12.95 -1.21
CA LEU A 131 19.30 12.59 -0.64
C LEU A 131 20.10 13.82 -0.17
N GLN A 132 20.07 14.90 -0.94
CA GLN A 132 20.79 16.14 -0.58
C GLN A 132 20.17 16.85 0.64
N LYS A 133 18.87 16.68 0.90
CA LYS A 133 18.22 17.18 2.12
C LYS A 133 18.63 16.41 3.38
N GLU A 134 18.87 15.11 3.27
CA GLU A 134 19.36 14.29 4.39
C GLU A 134 20.79 14.70 4.78
N GLU A 135 21.68 14.91 3.80
CA GLU A 135 23.03 15.40 4.07
C GLU A 135 23.04 16.80 4.73
N LEU A 136 22.17 17.71 4.28
CA LEU A 136 22.03 19.03 4.89
C LEU A 136 21.50 18.97 6.33
N CYS A 137 20.60 18.03 6.64
CA CYS A 137 20.14 17.82 8.02
C CYS A 137 21.28 17.31 8.92
N ILE A 138 22.12 16.40 8.42
CA ILE A 138 23.27 15.89 9.16
C ILE A 138 24.29 17.01 9.40
N LEU A 139 24.59 17.82 8.39
CA LEU A 139 25.49 18.99 8.54
C LEU A 139 24.93 20.03 9.50
N ALA A 140 23.61 20.29 9.46
CA ALA A 140 22.95 21.18 10.42
C ALA A 140 23.03 20.63 11.85
N PHE A 141 22.84 19.32 12.03
CA PHE A 141 22.93 18.66 13.33
C PHE A 141 24.35 18.69 13.88
N ILE A 142 25.36 18.41 13.05
CA ILE A 142 26.78 18.50 13.44
C ILE A 142 27.13 19.95 13.80
N LYS A 143 26.69 20.94 13.01
CA LYS A 143 26.93 22.36 13.30
C LYS A 143 26.27 22.79 14.62
N TYR A 144 25.05 22.33 14.89
CA TYR A 144 24.35 22.59 16.14
C TYR A 144 25.04 21.90 17.33
N PHE A 145 25.49 20.66 17.16
CA PHE A 145 26.22 19.92 18.18
C PHE A 145 27.58 20.55 18.51
N VAL A 146 28.32 21.01 17.49
CA VAL A 146 29.60 21.73 17.67
C VAL A 146 29.36 23.09 18.34
N LEU A 147 28.35 23.86 17.92
CA LEU A 147 27.99 25.13 18.57
C LEU A 147 27.53 24.94 20.01
N PHE A 148 26.78 23.86 20.29
CA PHE A 148 26.35 23.52 21.64
C PHE A 148 27.55 23.17 22.53
N ASN A 149 28.50 22.38 22.03
CA ASN A 149 29.72 22.04 22.79
C ASN A 149 30.65 23.24 22.98
N GLN A 150 30.79 24.13 22.01
CA GLN A 150 31.59 25.36 22.18
C GLN A 150 30.98 26.33 23.20
N ASN A 151 29.65 26.45 23.24
CA ASN A 151 28.97 27.26 24.26
C ASN A 151 28.95 26.61 25.64
N PHE A 152 29.01 25.29 25.72
CA PHE A 152 29.10 24.57 27.00
C PHE A 152 30.51 24.64 27.59
N PHE A 153 31.56 24.61 26.77
CA PHE A 153 32.95 24.76 27.23
C PHE A 153 33.27 26.18 27.70
N PHE A 154 32.63 27.21 27.15
CA PHE A 154 32.79 28.60 27.61
C PHE A 154 32.08 28.94 28.93
N LYS A 155 31.31 28.02 29.51
CA LYS A 155 30.54 28.25 30.75
C LYS A 155 31.07 27.49 31.96
N VAL A 156 32.17 26.75 31.80
CA VAL A 156 32.84 26.01 32.89
C VAL A 156 34.10 26.74 33.39
N ASP A 157 34.60 27.76 32.67
CA ASP A 157 35.79 28.55 33.06
C ASP A 157 35.51 30.05 33.28
N SER A 158 34.48 30.40 34.08
CA SER A 158 34.30 31.74 34.68
C SER A 158 33.41 31.70 35.91
#